data_AF-A0A4V1M7H2-F1
#
_entry.id   AF-A0A4V1M7H2-F1
#
_cell.length_a   1.000
_cell.length_b   1.000
_cell.length_c   1.000
_cell.angle_alpha   90.00
_cell.angle_beta   90.00
_cell.angle_gamma   90.00
#
_symmetry.space_group_name_H-M   'P 1'
#
loop_
_entity.id
_entity.type
_entity.pdbx_description
1 polymer ?
#
loop_
_entity_poly.entity_id
_entity_poly.type
_entity_poly.pdbx_seq_one_letter_code
_entity_poly.pdbx_strand_id
1 'polypeptide(L)'
;MKKLIVYACALVLVACQKENSNLAEKTVTAESVSKKKIETCDFLQGNYNSIRRGELFADNVISGRGKDVDKDGIPDNSDNCKSTYNPDQADSDKDGIGDACETTTSIVTNPVVTSSSWVLFLDFDGQTVSSPYWNGGITFYATPSGFTSTEIANIIAEVKNDYSAFANIKITTDSTAYFAAAANRRQRIIVTQYHEWYPGAGGVAYIDSWTWGLDIPGFVFSKALGYSQKNVWEACSHEGGHTIGLYHQTKYDSNCNFLAEYNSGGNGEAPIMGNSYNQPIGRWWVGSSTSCNAIQDDAVKIAAKVK
;
A
#
# COMPACT_ATOMS: atom_id res chain seq x y z
N MET A 1 -11.92 15.82 17.21
CA MET A 1 -11.89 16.33 15.82
C MET A 1 -10.44 16.33 15.33
N LYS A 2 -10.06 15.39 14.46
CA LYS A 2 -8.70 15.34 13.88
C LYS A 2 -8.68 16.30 12.67
N LYS A 3 -7.74 17.24 12.62
CA LYS A 3 -7.63 18.18 11.50
C LYS A 3 -7.01 17.48 10.30
N LEU A 4 -7.80 17.29 9.24
CA LEU A 4 -7.28 16.99 7.92
C LEU A 4 -6.73 18.29 7.33
N ILE A 5 -5.41 18.40 7.21
CA ILE A 5 -4.75 19.52 6.55
C ILE A 5 -4.63 19.15 5.07
N VAL A 6 -5.56 19.64 4.25
CA VAL A 6 -5.52 19.48 2.80
C VAL A 6 -4.83 20.69 2.19
N TYR A 7 -3.62 20.51 1.67
CA TYR A 7 -3.00 21.48 0.76
C TYR A 7 -3.01 20.91 -0.66
N ALA A 8 -3.80 21.53 -1.53
CA ALA A 8 -3.95 21.10 -2.91
C ALA A 8 -2.70 21.41 -3.73
N CYS A 9 -2.22 20.43 -4.51
CA CYS A 9 -1.08 20.62 -5.38
C CYS A 9 -1.48 21.42 -6.63
N ALA A 10 -0.81 22.55 -6.87
CA ALA A 10 -1.00 23.35 -8.06
C ALA A 10 0.28 24.10 -8.45
N LEU A 11 1.24 23.44 -9.12
CA LEU A 11 2.21 24.11 -10.02
C LEU A 11 3.11 23.12 -10.84
N VAL A 12 2.53 22.38 -11.80
CA VAL A 12 3.26 21.99 -13.03
C VAL A 12 2.29 22.06 -14.23
N LEU A 13 2.03 23.27 -14.70
CA LEU A 13 1.26 23.54 -15.92
C LEU A 13 2.15 24.40 -16.81
N VAL A 14 2.82 23.76 -17.79
CA VAL A 14 3.43 24.28 -19.05
C VAL A 14 4.43 23.22 -19.54
N ALA A 15 3.93 22.18 -20.23
CA ALA A 15 4.70 21.27 -21.10
C ALA A 15 3.86 20.23 -21.88
N CYS A 16 2.53 20.37 -22.00
CA CYS A 16 1.72 19.41 -22.78
C CYS A 16 0.46 20.04 -23.41
N GLN A 17 0.66 20.98 -24.34
CA GLN A 17 -0.42 21.63 -25.10
C GLN A 17 -0.17 21.71 -26.62
N LYS A 18 0.65 20.79 -27.15
CA LYS A 18 0.82 20.59 -28.60
C LYS A 18 0.91 19.10 -28.93
N GLU A 19 -0.24 18.42 -28.88
CA GLU A 19 -0.58 17.24 -29.69
C GLU A 19 -2.01 16.80 -29.35
N ASN A 20 -2.99 17.44 -29.99
CA ASN A 20 -4.34 16.90 -30.24
C ASN A 20 -5.20 17.86 -31.10
N SER A 21 -4.59 18.44 -32.14
CA SER A 21 -5.32 19.16 -33.18
C SER A 21 -5.77 18.18 -34.27
N ASN A 22 -6.71 17.28 -33.94
CA ASN A 22 -7.64 16.61 -34.86
C ASN A 22 -8.44 15.51 -34.14
N LEU A 23 -9.64 15.85 -33.67
CA LEU A 23 -10.81 14.96 -33.67
C LEU A 23 -12.04 15.85 -33.53
N ALA A 24 -12.83 15.93 -34.60
CA ALA A 24 -14.00 16.80 -34.68
C ALA A 24 -15.11 16.35 -33.73
N GLU A 25 -16.00 17.28 -33.39
CA GLU A 25 -17.25 16.99 -32.68
C GLU A 25 -17.99 15.83 -33.35
N LYS A 26 -18.28 14.78 -32.57
CA LYS A 26 -19.24 13.77 -32.95
C LYS A 26 -20.09 13.37 -31.75
N THR A 27 -21.23 14.03 -31.64
CA THR A 27 -22.34 13.62 -30.80
C THR A 27 -22.75 12.20 -31.19
N VAL A 28 -22.59 11.23 -30.29
CA VAL A 28 -23.07 9.85 -30.48
C VAL A 28 -24.23 9.61 -29.53
N THR A 29 -25.42 9.54 -30.10
CA THR A 29 -26.66 9.18 -29.40
C THR A 29 -26.69 7.69 -29.06
N ALA A 30 -27.39 7.34 -27.98
CA ALA A 30 -27.43 6.00 -27.43
C ALA A 30 -28.24 5.00 -28.30
N GLU A 31 -27.59 4.39 -29.30
CA GLU A 31 -28.09 3.17 -29.97
C GLU A 31 -26.97 2.52 -30.81
N SER A 32 -26.16 1.60 -30.24
CA SER A 32 -25.33 0.63 -31.00
C SER A 32 -24.42 -0.33 -30.18
N VAL A 33 -24.86 -0.87 -29.03
CA VAL A 33 -24.32 -2.17 -28.55
C VAL A 33 -25.44 -3.03 -28.01
N SER A 34 -25.80 -4.08 -28.76
CA SER A 34 -26.63 -5.17 -28.24
C SER A 34 -25.97 -6.52 -28.46
N LYS A 35 -26.04 -7.38 -27.43
CA LYS A 35 -25.84 -8.84 -27.45
C LYS A 35 -24.41 -9.42 -27.58
N LYS A 36 -23.73 -9.49 -26.44
CA LYS A 36 -23.13 -10.69 -25.80
C LYS A 36 -22.84 -10.28 -24.34
N LYS A 37 -23.57 -10.67 -23.28
CA LYS A 37 -23.81 -12.03 -22.72
C LYS A 37 -22.46 -12.75 -22.56
N ILE A 38 -21.95 -13.17 -21.39
CA ILE A 38 -22.51 -13.94 -20.26
C ILE A 38 -21.64 -13.61 -19.00
N GLU A 39 -22.08 -13.54 -17.73
CA GLU A 39 -23.36 -13.11 -17.10
C GLU A 39 -23.21 -13.00 -15.55
N THR A 40 -23.56 -11.84 -14.98
CA THR A 40 -24.27 -11.62 -13.68
C THR A 40 -23.73 -12.17 -12.33
N CYS A 41 -23.40 -11.25 -11.41
CA CYS A 41 -23.60 -11.44 -9.97
C CYS A 41 -25.05 -11.07 -9.60
N ASP A 42 -25.79 -11.93 -8.90
CA ASP A 42 -26.93 -11.56 -8.05
C ASP A 42 -27.45 -12.79 -7.28
N PHE A 43 -27.05 -12.97 -6.01
CA PHE A 43 -27.91 -13.65 -5.02
C PHE A 43 -27.50 -13.36 -3.57
N LEU A 44 -28.17 -12.37 -2.95
CA LEU A 44 -28.35 -12.32 -1.49
C LEU A 44 -29.79 -11.98 -1.15
N GLN A 45 -30.62 -13.01 -0.97
CA GLN A 45 -31.70 -13.02 0.02
C GLN A 45 -32.11 -14.47 0.27
N GLY A 46 -31.97 -14.91 1.52
CA GLY A 46 -32.11 -16.32 1.88
C GLY A 46 -33.55 -16.77 2.08
N ASN A 47 -33.75 -18.09 2.00
CA ASN A 47 -34.82 -18.78 2.71
C ASN A 47 -34.36 -20.21 3.00
N TYR A 48 -34.14 -20.52 4.28
CA TYR A 48 -33.96 -21.89 4.73
C TYR A 48 -35.29 -22.64 4.60
N ASN A 49 -35.27 -23.86 4.06
CA ASN A 49 -36.39 -24.78 4.22
C ASN A 49 -35.91 -26.18 4.61
N SER A 50 -36.50 -26.71 5.67
CA SER A 50 -36.11 -27.95 6.33
C SER A 50 -36.57 -29.20 5.60
N ILE A 51 -35.72 -30.24 5.54
CA ILE A 51 -36.19 -31.63 5.40
C ILE A 51 -35.55 -32.49 6.50
N ARG A 52 -36.33 -33.43 7.04
CA ARG A 52 -36.02 -34.20 8.25
C ARG A 52 -35.38 -35.55 7.92
N ARG A 53 -34.37 -35.91 8.72
CA ARG A 53 -34.11 -37.22 9.36
C ARG A 53 -34.75 -38.47 8.72
N GLY A 54 -33.89 -39.39 8.24
CA GLY A 54 -34.11 -40.84 8.35
C GLY A 54 -33.78 -41.68 7.11
N GLU A 55 -32.63 -42.38 7.15
CA GLU A 55 -32.40 -43.74 6.60
C GLU A 55 -32.52 -43.97 5.06
N LEU A 56 -31.71 -44.77 4.36
CA LEU A 56 -30.47 -45.54 4.62
C LEU A 56 -29.81 -45.90 3.27
N PHE A 57 -28.49 -46.12 3.26
CA PHE A 57 -27.65 -46.83 2.26
C PHE A 57 -27.98 -46.76 0.74
N ALA A 58 -27.11 -46.11 -0.05
CA ALA A 58 -26.35 -46.70 -1.17
C ALA A 58 -25.69 -45.61 -2.05
N ASP A 59 -24.59 -45.99 -2.70
CA ASP A 59 -23.63 -45.17 -3.42
C ASP A 59 -24.16 -44.05 -4.35
N ASN A 60 -23.43 -42.92 -4.26
CA ASN A 60 -23.20 -41.91 -5.29
C ASN A 60 -24.37 -41.04 -5.83
N VAL A 61 -24.07 -39.73 -5.81
CA VAL A 61 -24.69 -38.60 -6.50
C VAL A 61 -25.79 -37.85 -5.73
N ILE A 62 -25.34 -36.94 -4.85
CA ILE A 62 -25.90 -35.57 -4.80
C ILE A 62 -24.73 -34.59 -4.95
N SER A 63 -24.88 -33.67 -5.90
CA SER A 63 -23.91 -32.63 -6.26
C SER A 63 -23.59 -31.67 -5.12
N GLY A 64 -22.31 -31.38 -4.89
CA GLY A 64 -21.89 -30.22 -4.09
C GLY A 64 -20.64 -30.42 -3.23
N ARG A 65 -20.33 -31.66 -2.83
CA ARG A 65 -19.01 -31.95 -2.23
C ARG A 65 -18.00 -32.07 -3.35
N GLY A 66 -16.89 -31.33 -3.23
CA GLY A 66 -15.71 -31.54 -4.07
C GLY A 66 -15.11 -32.92 -3.87
N LYS A 67 -13.99 -33.18 -4.55
CA LYS A 67 -13.14 -34.32 -4.23
C LYS A 67 -12.76 -34.27 -2.74
N ASP A 68 -12.65 -35.44 -2.12
CA ASP A 68 -12.27 -35.66 -0.72
C ASP A 68 -11.30 -36.85 -0.76
N VAL A 69 -10.02 -36.58 -0.49
CA VAL A 69 -8.91 -37.53 -0.71
C VAL A 69 -8.73 -38.52 0.44
N ASP A 70 -8.76 -38.04 1.68
CA ASP A 70 -8.51 -38.85 2.87
C ASP A 70 -9.80 -39.37 3.54
N LYS A 71 -10.97 -38.86 3.12
CA LYS A 71 -12.31 -39.31 3.49
C LYS A 71 -12.68 -38.96 4.92
N ASP A 72 -12.22 -37.80 5.39
CA ASP A 72 -12.61 -37.21 6.67
C ASP A 72 -14.04 -36.64 6.66
N GLY A 73 -14.57 -36.34 5.47
CA GLY A 73 -15.91 -35.82 5.23
C GLY A 73 -15.96 -34.34 4.81
N ILE A 74 -14.81 -33.65 4.83
CA ILE A 74 -14.57 -32.29 4.35
C ILE A 74 -13.99 -32.37 2.92
N PRO A 75 -14.50 -31.60 1.95
CA PRO A 75 -13.94 -31.64 0.59
C PRO A 75 -12.59 -30.91 0.47
N ASP A 76 -11.68 -31.40 -0.39
CA ASP A 76 -10.32 -30.90 -0.75
C ASP A 76 -10.20 -29.36 -0.94
N ASN A 77 -11.31 -28.67 -1.25
CA ASN A 77 -11.34 -27.22 -1.48
C ASN A 77 -11.69 -26.39 -0.24
N SER A 78 -12.14 -27.04 0.83
CA SER A 78 -12.51 -26.48 2.14
C SER A 78 -11.75 -27.14 3.30
N ASP A 79 -10.90 -28.11 2.98
CA ASP A 79 -10.12 -28.93 3.90
C ASP A 79 -8.71 -28.35 4.10
N ASN A 80 -8.35 -28.10 5.37
CA ASN A 80 -7.04 -27.61 5.78
C ASN A 80 -5.95 -28.71 5.79
N CYS A 81 -6.30 -29.98 5.60
CA CYS A 81 -5.39 -31.13 5.54
C CYS A 81 -5.74 -32.19 4.50
N LYS A 82 -5.93 -31.78 3.23
CA LYS A 82 -6.23 -32.51 1.95
C LYS A 82 -5.67 -33.92 1.66
N SER A 83 -4.95 -34.55 2.57
CA SER A 83 -4.42 -35.90 2.48
C SER A 83 -4.16 -36.55 3.86
N THR A 84 -4.69 -35.97 4.95
CA THR A 84 -4.47 -36.40 6.34
C THR A 84 -5.71 -36.13 7.19
N TYR A 85 -6.56 -37.14 7.26
CA TYR A 85 -7.84 -37.21 7.99
C TYR A 85 -7.91 -36.37 9.28
N ASN A 86 -8.71 -35.30 9.29
CA ASN A 86 -8.95 -34.45 10.47
C ASN A 86 -10.36 -33.79 10.47
N PRO A 87 -11.44 -34.55 10.73
CA PRO A 87 -12.83 -34.08 10.59
C PRO A 87 -13.23 -32.91 11.50
N ASP A 88 -12.42 -32.59 12.52
CA ASP A 88 -12.59 -31.44 13.41
C ASP A 88 -12.00 -30.14 12.83
N GLN A 89 -11.18 -30.25 11.78
CA GLN A 89 -10.49 -29.15 11.10
C GLN A 89 -9.76 -28.25 12.10
N ALA A 90 -9.15 -28.87 13.11
CA ALA A 90 -8.34 -28.17 14.10
C ALA A 90 -7.19 -27.42 13.41
N ASP A 91 -7.14 -26.11 13.65
CA ASP A 91 -6.15 -25.16 13.15
C ASP A 91 -5.91 -24.19 14.32
N SER A 92 -4.92 -24.53 15.14
CA SER A 92 -4.69 -23.91 16.45
C SER A 92 -4.07 -22.50 16.33
N ASP A 93 -3.36 -22.20 15.24
CA ASP A 93 -2.70 -20.90 15.01
C ASP A 93 -3.33 -20.04 13.89
N LYS A 94 -4.21 -20.65 13.07
CA LYS A 94 -5.06 -20.04 12.03
C LYS A 94 -4.32 -19.67 10.76
N ASP A 95 -3.31 -20.45 10.38
CA ASP A 95 -2.59 -20.27 9.11
C ASP A 95 -3.30 -20.90 7.89
N GLY A 96 -4.30 -21.78 8.11
CA GLY A 96 -5.06 -22.48 7.08
C GLY A 96 -4.54 -23.89 6.74
N ILE A 97 -3.54 -24.39 7.48
CA ILE A 97 -3.07 -25.77 7.52
C ILE A 97 -3.56 -26.37 8.84
N GLY A 98 -4.10 -27.59 8.82
CA GLY A 98 -4.59 -28.21 10.06
C GLY A 98 -3.49 -28.84 10.92
N ASP A 99 -3.71 -28.84 12.23
CA ASP A 99 -2.82 -29.42 13.26
C ASP A 99 -2.42 -30.88 12.97
N ALA A 100 -3.20 -31.60 12.15
CA ALA A 100 -2.99 -33.01 11.79
C ALA A 100 -1.98 -33.24 10.66
N CYS A 101 -1.88 -32.31 9.70
CA CYS A 101 -0.97 -32.39 8.54
C CYS A 101 0.24 -31.45 8.67
N GLU A 102 0.30 -30.63 9.71
CA GLU A 102 1.49 -29.84 10.01
C GLU A 102 2.69 -30.78 10.26
N THR A 103 3.75 -30.61 9.47
CA THR A 103 5.00 -31.35 9.67
C THR A 103 5.94 -30.56 10.57
N THR A 104 6.55 -31.23 11.55
CA THR A 104 7.29 -30.63 12.69
C THR A 104 8.64 -29.98 12.35
N THR A 105 8.75 -29.42 11.14
CA THR A 105 9.78 -28.45 10.74
C THR A 105 9.30 -26.99 10.79
N SER A 106 8.03 -26.73 11.10
CA SER A 106 7.57 -25.42 11.57
C SER A 106 8.07 -25.18 13.00
N ILE A 107 9.12 -24.37 13.14
CA ILE A 107 9.49 -23.85 14.45
C ILE A 107 8.45 -22.83 14.92
N VAL A 108 7.61 -23.27 15.87
CA VAL A 108 7.20 -22.51 17.08
C VAL A 108 7.75 -21.07 17.10
N THR A 109 6.93 -20.04 17.04
CA THR A 109 5.73 -19.79 17.85
C THR A 109 4.87 -18.70 17.22
N ASN A 110 3.63 -18.55 17.71
CA ASN A 110 2.96 -17.26 17.95
C ASN A 110 4.00 -16.13 18.01
N PRO A 111 4.04 -15.14 17.09
CA PRO A 111 5.19 -14.25 16.98
C PRO A 111 5.33 -13.42 18.25
N VAL A 112 6.23 -13.88 19.12
CA VAL A 112 6.92 -13.04 20.10
C VAL A 112 7.68 -12.04 19.25
N VAL A 113 7.08 -10.86 19.04
CA VAL A 113 7.59 -9.86 18.11
C VAL A 113 8.89 -9.26 18.66
N THR A 114 9.99 -9.96 18.37
CA THR A 114 11.37 -9.51 18.60
C THR A 114 12.05 -9.06 17.32
N SER A 115 11.28 -8.86 16.24
CA SER A 115 11.56 -7.73 15.35
C SER A 115 11.33 -6.44 16.12
N SER A 116 12.37 -5.96 16.81
CA SER A 116 12.48 -4.56 17.22
C SER A 116 12.52 -3.63 16.00
N SER A 117 12.85 -4.16 14.82
CA SER A 117 12.87 -3.44 13.57
C SER A 117 11.47 -2.99 13.14
N TRP A 118 11.40 -1.71 12.81
CA TRP A 118 10.31 -1.05 12.13
C TRP A 118 10.42 -1.38 10.63
N VAL A 119 9.29 -1.61 9.95
CA VAL A 119 9.30 -2.03 8.54
C VAL A 119 8.59 -0.99 7.67
N LEU A 120 9.30 -0.47 6.67
CA LEU A 120 8.70 0.24 5.53
C LEU A 120 8.66 -0.72 4.36
N PHE A 121 7.45 -1.17 4.02
CA PHE A 121 7.19 -2.03 2.88
C PHE A 121 6.83 -1.15 1.68
N LEU A 122 7.63 -1.24 0.62
CA LEU A 122 7.36 -0.64 -0.67
C LEU A 122 6.68 -1.70 -1.54
N ASP A 123 5.45 -1.44 -1.94
CA ASP A 123 4.59 -2.39 -2.66
C ASP A 123 4.50 -1.96 -4.13
N PHE A 124 5.23 -2.66 -5.00
CA PHE A 124 5.30 -2.38 -6.45
C PHE A 124 4.39 -3.28 -7.29
N ASP A 125 3.77 -4.29 -6.65
CA ASP A 125 3.07 -5.39 -7.32
C ASP A 125 1.57 -5.10 -7.51
N GLY A 126 1.06 -4.08 -6.83
CA GLY A 126 -0.34 -3.64 -6.90
C GLY A 126 -1.20 -4.28 -5.82
N GLN A 127 -2.23 -3.56 -5.38
CA GLN A 127 -2.99 -3.90 -4.18
C GLN A 127 -4.44 -3.44 -4.31
N THR A 128 -5.39 -4.31 -3.95
CA THR A 128 -6.78 -3.91 -3.72
C THR A 128 -6.86 -3.17 -2.39
N VAL A 129 -7.21 -1.89 -2.42
CA VAL A 129 -7.32 -1.03 -1.23
C VAL A 129 -8.78 -0.92 -0.85
N SER A 130 -9.14 -1.48 0.31
CA SER A 130 -10.46 -1.33 0.92
C SER A 130 -10.29 -0.66 2.28
N SER A 131 -10.43 0.67 2.30
CA SER A 131 -10.13 1.49 3.47
C SER A 131 -11.02 2.73 3.50
N PRO A 132 -11.66 3.07 4.64
CA PRO A 132 -12.51 4.27 4.75
C PRO A 132 -11.71 5.59 4.67
N TYR A 133 -10.37 5.50 4.70
CA TYR A 133 -9.47 6.65 4.67
C TYR A 133 -9.11 7.11 3.25
N TRP A 134 -9.35 6.28 2.22
CA TRP A 134 -8.96 6.58 0.84
C TRP A 134 -10.16 6.50 -0.10
N ASN A 135 -10.13 7.28 -1.20
CA ASN A 135 -11.16 7.27 -2.24
C ASN A 135 -12.62 7.38 -1.70
N GLY A 136 -12.85 8.17 -0.65
CA GLY A 136 -14.17 8.30 0.00
C GLY A 136 -14.70 7.01 0.65
N GLY A 137 -13.85 6.02 0.88
CA GLY A 137 -14.21 4.68 1.37
C GLY A 137 -14.60 3.69 0.28
N ILE A 138 -14.55 4.08 -1.00
CA ILE A 138 -14.85 3.19 -2.13
C ILE A 138 -13.61 2.34 -2.42
N THR A 139 -13.74 1.01 -2.32
CA THR A 139 -12.69 0.05 -2.68
C THR A 139 -12.20 0.28 -4.10
N PHE A 140 -10.88 0.32 -4.29
CA PHE A 140 -10.25 0.46 -5.60
C PHE A 140 -9.03 -0.45 -5.74
N TYR A 141 -8.58 -0.67 -6.98
CA TYR A 141 -7.36 -1.41 -7.26
C TYR A 141 -6.24 -0.43 -7.62
N ALA A 142 -5.18 -0.41 -6.81
CA ALA A 142 -3.93 0.24 -7.15
C ALA A 142 -3.14 -0.74 -8.04
N THR A 143 -2.77 -0.31 -9.25
CA THR A 143 -2.12 -1.20 -10.23
C THR A 143 -0.64 -1.41 -9.89
N PRO A 144 0.01 -2.45 -10.44
CA PRO A 144 1.45 -2.60 -10.35
C PRO A 144 2.16 -1.34 -10.86
N SER A 145 3.33 -1.06 -10.29
CA SER A 145 4.10 0.18 -10.50
C SER A 145 4.50 0.49 -11.94
N GLY A 146 4.58 -0.53 -12.81
CA GLY A 146 5.04 -0.42 -14.19
C GLY A 146 6.57 -0.50 -14.37
N PHE A 147 7.33 -0.65 -13.28
CA PHE A 147 8.79 -0.83 -13.33
C PHE A 147 9.20 -2.30 -13.50
N THR A 148 10.37 -2.52 -14.09
CA THR A 148 11.02 -3.84 -14.11
C THR A 148 11.70 -4.15 -12.78
N SER A 149 12.01 -5.43 -12.51
CA SER A 149 12.68 -5.86 -11.27
C SER A 149 14.03 -5.17 -11.02
N THR A 150 14.80 -4.87 -12.07
CA THR A 150 16.06 -4.12 -11.96
C THR A 150 15.83 -2.67 -11.51
N GLU A 151 14.81 -2.01 -12.05
CA GLU A 151 14.48 -0.62 -11.71
C GLU A 151 13.91 -0.52 -10.30
N ILE A 152 13.06 -1.49 -9.92
CA ILE A 152 12.57 -1.67 -8.55
C ILE A 152 13.77 -1.84 -7.59
N ALA A 153 14.75 -2.68 -7.92
CA ALA A 153 15.96 -2.86 -7.11
C ALA A 153 16.76 -1.56 -6.93
N ASN A 154 16.91 -0.76 -8.00
CA ASN A 154 17.57 0.57 -7.92
C ASN A 154 16.80 1.53 -7.01
N ILE A 155 15.48 1.65 -7.19
CA ILE A 155 14.61 2.50 -6.37
C ILE A 155 14.74 2.14 -4.88
N ILE A 156 14.68 0.84 -4.56
CA ILE A 156 14.83 0.37 -3.17
C ILE A 156 16.22 0.65 -2.62
N ALA A 157 17.28 0.59 -3.44
CA ALA A 157 18.64 0.88 -3.01
C ALA A 157 18.78 2.34 -2.56
N GLU A 158 18.19 3.29 -3.28
CA GLU A 158 18.20 4.71 -2.88
C GLU A 158 17.28 5.00 -1.69
N VAL A 159 16.09 4.41 -1.57
CA VAL A 159 15.30 4.52 -0.32
C VAL A 159 16.07 3.93 0.87
N LYS A 160 16.81 2.83 0.69
CA LYS A 160 17.70 2.31 1.75
C LYS A 160 18.84 3.27 2.09
N ASN A 161 19.36 3.99 1.12
CA ASN A 161 20.40 5.01 1.30
C ASN A 161 19.86 6.19 2.13
N ASP A 162 18.66 6.69 1.82
CA ASP A 162 17.99 7.75 2.59
C ASP A 162 17.80 7.34 4.06
N TYR A 163 17.30 6.14 4.32
CA TYR A 163 17.04 5.64 5.68
C TYR A 163 18.27 5.03 6.36
N SER A 164 19.46 5.05 5.75
CA SER A 164 20.67 4.36 6.22
C SER A 164 21.14 4.76 7.63
N ALA A 165 20.83 5.98 8.06
CA ALA A 165 21.13 6.48 9.41
C ALA A 165 20.27 5.83 10.52
N PHE A 166 19.20 5.11 10.17
CA PHE A 166 18.22 4.56 11.11
C PHE A 166 18.24 3.03 11.08
N ALA A 167 19.23 2.43 11.73
CA ALA A 167 19.45 0.97 11.73
C ALA A 167 18.23 0.12 12.18
N ASN A 168 17.27 0.72 12.89
CA ASN A 168 16.02 0.07 13.29
C ASN A 168 14.96 0.00 12.17
N ILE A 169 15.15 0.65 11.01
CA ILE A 169 14.19 0.68 9.91
C ILE A 169 14.63 -0.28 8.80
N LYS A 170 13.84 -1.32 8.56
CA LYS A 170 13.97 -2.24 7.43
C LYS A 170 13.12 -1.73 6.26
N ILE A 171 13.79 -1.24 5.22
CA ILE A 171 13.17 -0.95 3.91
C ILE A 171 13.13 -2.24 3.09
N THR A 172 11.96 -2.63 2.57
CA THR A 172 11.81 -3.92 1.88
C THR A 172 10.66 -3.96 0.86
N THR A 173 10.72 -4.90 -0.08
CA THR A 173 9.61 -5.39 -0.91
C THR A 173 9.14 -6.79 -0.50
N ASP A 174 9.70 -7.34 0.57
CA ASP A 174 9.31 -8.65 1.10
C ASP A 174 8.05 -8.51 1.95
N SER A 175 6.92 -8.95 1.42
CA SER A 175 5.63 -8.95 2.10
C SER A 175 5.62 -9.87 3.33
N THR A 176 6.43 -10.93 3.36
CA THR A 176 6.53 -11.80 4.55
C THR A 176 7.17 -11.05 5.72
N ALA A 177 8.21 -10.26 5.45
CA ALA A 177 8.81 -9.36 6.44
C ALA A 177 7.87 -8.24 6.89
N TYR A 178 7.00 -7.73 6.00
CA TYR A 178 5.95 -6.79 6.39
C TYR A 178 4.96 -7.44 7.37
N PHE A 179 4.41 -8.61 7.04
CA PHE A 179 3.40 -9.26 7.88
C PHE A 179 3.97 -9.82 9.19
N ALA A 180 5.24 -10.20 9.23
CA ALA A 180 5.94 -10.63 10.46
C ALA A 180 6.20 -9.49 11.46
N ALA A 181 6.23 -8.23 11.03
CA ALA A 181 6.35 -7.08 11.92
C ALA A 181 5.02 -6.74 12.60
N ALA A 182 5.07 -6.24 13.84
CA ALA A 182 3.88 -5.79 14.56
C ALA A 182 3.12 -4.71 13.77
N ALA A 183 1.79 -4.76 13.81
CA ALA A 183 0.92 -3.88 13.04
C ALA A 183 1.19 -2.37 13.26
N ASN A 184 1.62 -1.97 14.47
CA ASN A 184 1.98 -0.60 14.83
C ASN A 184 3.47 -0.24 14.61
N ARG A 185 4.24 -1.13 13.99
CA ARG A 185 5.65 -0.94 13.59
C ARG A 185 5.88 -1.17 12.10
N ARG A 186 4.84 -1.48 11.34
CA ARG A 186 4.89 -1.67 9.89
C ARG A 186 4.06 -0.61 9.16
N GLN A 187 4.58 -0.11 8.05
CA GLN A 187 3.89 0.82 7.17
C GLN A 187 4.09 0.39 5.71
N ARG A 188 3.05 0.53 4.90
CA ARG A 188 3.08 0.26 3.46
C ARG A 188 3.08 1.58 2.68
N ILE A 189 3.88 1.66 1.61
CA ILE A 189 3.76 2.64 0.53
C ILE A 189 3.50 1.86 -0.76
N ILE A 190 2.36 2.10 -1.42
CA ILE A 190 1.99 1.44 -2.67
C ILE A 190 2.47 2.31 -3.85
N VAL A 191 3.37 1.77 -4.67
CA VAL A 191 3.84 2.39 -5.90
C VAL A 191 2.95 1.93 -7.05
N THR A 192 2.04 2.79 -7.49
CA THR A 192 1.02 2.50 -8.51
C THR A 192 1.16 3.43 -9.70
N GLN A 193 0.80 2.96 -10.90
CA GLN A 193 0.78 3.82 -12.09
C GLN A 193 -0.28 4.92 -11.97
N TYR A 194 -1.49 4.53 -11.58
CA TYR A 194 -2.70 5.33 -11.80
C TYR A 194 -3.13 6.07 -10.54
N HIS A 195 -3.68 7.27 -10.74
CA HIS A 195 -3.87 8.30 -9.71
C HIS A 195 -5.17 9.11 -9.89
N GLU A 196 -6.11 8.65 -10.72
CA GLU A 196 -7.33 9.38 -11.08
C GLU A 196 -8.25 9.64 -9.88
N TRP A 197 -8.15 8.80 -8.85
CA TRP A 197 -8.82 8.96 -7.56
C TRP A 197 -8.12 9.97 -6.61
N TYR A 198 -6.91 10.43 -6.95
CA TYR A 198 -6.16 11.47 -6.24
C TYR A 198 -5.32 12.33 -7.22
N PRO A 199 -5.96 13.18 -8.03
CA PRO A 199 -5.27 13.92 -9.09
C PRO A 199 -4.33 15.01 -8.56
N GLY A 200 -3.22 15.22 -9.27
CA GLY A 200 -2.33 16.38 -9.10
C GLY A 200 -1.13 16.16 -8.16
N ALA A 201 -0.99 15.01 -7.51
CA ALA A 201 0.14 14.70 -6.63
C ALA A 201 1.09 13.65 -7.21
N GLY A 202 2.36 13.67 -6.75
CA GLY A 202 3.34 12.61 -7.02
C GLY A 202 3.24 11.43 -6.06
N GLY A 203 2.70 11.67 -4.86
CA GLY A 203 2.36 10.69 -3.85
C GLY A 203 1.34 11.27 -2.86
N VAL A 204 0.91 10.47 -1.89
CA VAL A 204 0.13 10.91 -0.73
C VAL A 204 0.20 9.91 0.42
N ALA A 205 0.37 10.39 1.65
CA ALA A 205 0.28 9.60 2.86
C ALA A 205 -0.41 10.36 4.01
N TYR A 206 -0.93 9.61 4.98
CA TYR A 206 -1.42 10.21 6.22
C TYR A 206 -0.26 10.53 7.16
N ILE A 207 -0.23 11.77 7.66
CA ILE A 207 0.77 12.17 8.65
C ILE A 207 0.58 11.35 9.93
N ASP A 208 1.69 10.83 10.46
CA ASP A 208 1.79 10.07 11.72
C ASP A 208 1.15 8.65 11.71
N SER A 209 0.79 8.10 10.53
CA SER A 209 0.04 6.84 10.40
C SER A 209 0.76 5.56 10.83
N TRP A 210 2.10 5.50 10.80
CA TRP A 210 2.88 4.26 10.96
C TRP A 210 2.55 3.51 12.26
N THR A 211 2.26 4.26 13.33
CA THR A 211 1.95 3.69 14.66
C THR A 211 0.47 3.38 14.89
N TRP A 212 -0.42 3.57 13.91
CA TRP A 212 -1.88 3.41 14.14
C TRP A 212 -2.32 1.94 14.22
N GLY A 213 -1.51 0.99 13.75
CA GLY A 213 -1.87 -0.44 13.75
C GLY A 213 -2.90 -0.83 12.70
N LEU A 214 -3.17 0.05 11.73
CA LEU A 214 -4.15 -0.12 10.65
C LEU A 214 -3.40 -0.17 9.31
N ASP A 215 -3.83 -1.02 8.37
CA ASP A 215 -3.28 -1.06 7.01
C ASP A 215 -3.82 0.13 6.18
N ILE A 216 -3.33 1.33 6.53
CA ILE A 216 -3.57 2.58 5.82
C ILE A 216 -2.28 2.88 5.05
N PRO A 217 -2.19 2.46 3.77
CA PRO A 217 -1.00 2.71 2.97
C PRO A 217 -0.86 4.19 2.64
N GLY A 218 0.39 4.63 2.43
CA GLY A 218 0.67 5.77 1.55
C GLY A 218 0.77 5.32 0.10
N PHE A 219 0.82 6.26 -0.84
CA PHE A 219 0.85 5.98 -2.28
C PHE A 219 1.91 6.82 -2.98
N VAL A 220 2.53 6.26 -4.02
CA VAL A 220 3.40 6.96 -4.96
C VAL A 220 2.94 6.65 -6.38
N PHE A 221 2.81 7.69 -7.20
CA PHE A 221 2.16 7.64 -8.51
C PHE A 221 3.19 7.64 -9.65
N SER A 222 3.69 6.47 -10.03
CA SER A 222 4.82 6.32 -10.96
C SER A 222 4.59 7.02 -12.32
N LYS A 223 3.36 6.97 -12.86
CA LYS A 223 2.99 7.66 -14.10
C LYS A 223 2.96 9.18 -13.93
N ALA A 224 2.46 9.70 -12.80
CA ALA A 224 2.46 11.13 -12.51
C ALA A 224 3.89 11.68 -12.35
N LEU A 225 4.79 10.84 -11.84
CA LEU A 225 6.22 11.10 -11.71
C LEU A 225 7.03 10.80 -12.99
N GLY A 226 6.36 10.49 -14.10
CA GLY A 226 6.95 10.28 -15.43
C GLY A 226 7.81 9.03 -15.57
N TYR A 227 7.58 8.00 -14.73
CA TYR A 227 8.40 6.79 -14.62
C TYR A 227 9.89 7.07 -14.32
N SER A 228 10.20 8.23 -13.74
CA SER A 228 11.53 8.53 -13.23
C SER A 228 11.78 7.70 -11.96
N GLN A 229 12.72 6.74 -12.02
CA GLN A 229 13.19 6.00 -10.84
C GLN A 229 13.55 6.97 -9.71
N LYS A 230 14.23 8.08 -10.05
CA LYS A 230 14.58 9.14 -9.11
C LYS A 230 13.38 9.72 -8.39
N ASN A 231 12.41 10.20 -9.16
CA ASN A 231 11.25 10.84 -8.56
C ASN A 231 10.47 9.85 -7.69
N VAL A 232 10.46 8.57 -8.07
CA VAL A 232 9.76 7.51 -7.31
C VAL A 232 10.48 7.15 -6.01
N TRP A 233 11.82 7.06 -5.94
CA TRP A 233 12.49 6.84 -4.65
C TRP A 233 12.34 8.03 -3.71
N GLU A 234 12.55 9.26 -4.22
CA GLU A 234 12.37 10.50 -3.44
C GLU A 234 10.94 10.59 -2.89
N ALA A 235 9.93 10.27 -3.71
CA ALA A 235 8.54 10.22 -3.26
C ALA A 235 8.29 9.09 -2.24
N CYS A 236 8.85 7.89 -2.42
CA CYS A 236 8.73 6.81 -1.44
C CYS A 236 9.31 7.22 -0.07
N SER A 237 10.45 7.91 -0.07
CA SER A 237 11.06 8.45 1.15
C SER A 237 10.23 9.58 1.76
N HIS A 238 9.71 10.51 0.95
CA HIS A 238 8.83 11.61 1.35
C HIS A 238 7.54 11.11 2.02
N GLU A 239 6.81 10.23 1.35
CA GLU A 239 5.56 9.67 1.87
C GLU A 239 5.81 8.81 3.11
N GLY A 240 6.90 8.02 3.13
CA GLY A 240 7.37 7.34 4.33
C GLY A 240 7.62 8.31 5.49
N GLY A 241 8.26 9.46 5.22
CA GLY A 241 8.47 10.54 6.18
C GLY A 241 7.17 11.12 6.75
N HIS A 242 6.14 11.33 5.92
CA HIS A 242 4.83 11.72 6.41
C HIS A 242 4.26 10.72 7.41
N THR A 243 4.29 9.42 7.12
CA THR A 243 3.77 8.38 8.04
C THR A 243 4.49 8.33 9.40
N ILE A 244 5.73 8.84 9.48
CA ILE A 244 6.50 9.03 10.73
C ILE A 244 6.02 10.26 11.54
N GLY A 245 5.40 11.24 10.89
CA GLY A 245 4.99 12.52 11.50
C GLY A 245 5.80 13.73 11.02
N LEU A 246 6.49 13.61 9.89
CA LEU A 246 7.14 14.74 9.23
C LEU A 246 6.12 15.58 8.44
N TYR A 247 6.30 16.90 8.49
CA TYR A 247 5.63 17.86 7.62
C TYR A 247 6.57 18.26 6.47
N HIS A 248 6.05 18.97 5.47
CA HIS A 248 6.90 19.56 4.43
C HIS A 248 7.95 20.50 5.05
N GLN A 249 9.13 20.50 4.44
CA GLN A 249 10.19 21.47 4.69
C GLN A 249 9.95 22.67 3.77
N THR A 250 9.23 23.64 4.30
CA THR A 250 8.84 24.89 3.63
C THR A 250 9.98 25.90 3.56
N LYS A 251 9.84 26.91 2.69
CA LYS A 251 10.81 27.99 2.50
C LYS A 251 10.21 29.35 2.84
N TYR A 252 10.91 30.09 3.69
CA TYR A 252 10.60 31.48 4.05
C TYR A 252 11.78 32.41 3.72
N ASP A 253 11.53 33.71 3.60
CA ASP A 253 12.58 34.74 3.56
C ASP A 253 13.06 35.13 4.98
N SER A 254 14.04 36.03 5.05
CA SER A 254 14.57 36.56 6.33
C SER A 254 13.56 37.34 7.17
N ASN A 255 12.41 37.70 6.61
CA ASN A 255 11.34 38.45 7.24
C ASN A 255 10.12 37.56 7.58
N CYS A 256 10.28 36.23 7.53
CA CYS A 256 9.20 35.25 7.73
C CYS A 256 8.07 35.27 6.66
N ASN A 257 8.30 35.85 5.47
CA ASN A 257 7.35 35.73 4.36
C ASN A 257 7.47 34.35 3.70
N PHE A 258 6.33 33.71 3.44
CA PHE A 258 6.29 32.41 2.77
C PHE A 258 6.75 32.52 1.31
N LEU A 259 7.67 31.67 0.89
CA LEU A 259 8.21 31.61 -0.48
C LEU A 259 7.77 30.34 -1.22
N ALA A 260 7.76 29.18 -0.55
CA ALA A 260 7.35 27.91 -1.16
C ALA A 260 6.97 26.87 -0.10
N GLU A 261 5.99 26.02 -0.43
CA GLU A 261 5.59 24.86 0.39
C GLU A 261 6.70 23.80 0.42
N TYR A 262 7.36 23.58 -0.72
CA TYR A 262 8.46 22.64 -0.87
C TYR A 262 9.75 23.41 -1.11
N ASN A 263 10.64 23.42 -0.12
CA ASN A 263 11.97 24.01 -0.26
C ASN A 263 12.79 23.20 -1.28
N SER A 264 13.19 23.84 -2.37
CA SER A 264 14.03 23.27 -3.43
C SER A 264 15.53 23.20 -3.10
N GLY A 265 15.89 23.52 -1.85
CA GLY A 265 17.27 23.48 -1.36
C GLY A 265 18.19 24.47 -2.09
N GLY A 266 19.39 24.00 -2.40
CA GLY A 266 20.45 24.74 -3.08
C GLY A 266 21.79 24.01 -3.02
N ASN A 267 22.77 24.46 -3.82
CA ASN A 267 24.15 23.92 -3.83
C ASN A 267 24.27 22.40 -4.06
N GLY A 268 23.28 21.78 -4.73
CA GLY A 268 23.28 20.35 -5.06
C GLY A 268 22.50 19.46 -4.09
N GLU A 269 21.96 20.01 -3.00
CA GLU A 269 21.19 19.27 -1.99
C GLU A 269 19.79 19.90 -1.78
N ALA A 270 18.81 19.07 -1.41
CA ALA A 270 17.49 19.52 -0.95
C ALA A 270 16.90 18.61 0.14
N PRO A 271 15.92 19.11 0.92
CA PRO A 271 15.15 18.28 1.83
C PRO A 271 14.36 17.20 1.09
N ILE A 272 14.36 15.96 1.59
CA ILE A 272 13.45 14.88 1.14
C ILE A 272 12.00 15.34 1.33
N MET A 273 11.67 15.92 2.49
CA MET A 273 10.36 16.53 2.76
C MET A 273 10.13 17.87 2.02
N GLY A 274 11.00 18.22 1.06
CA GLY A 274 10.95 19.44 0.24
C GLY A 274 10.77 19.08 -1.23
N ASN A 275 11.59 19.67 -2.11
CA ASN A 275 11.64 19.33 -3.53
C ASN A 275 13.06 18.94 -3.96
N SER A 276 13.39 17.67 -3.73
CA SER A 276 14.67 17.03 -4.07
C SER A 276 14.75 16.50 -5.51
N TYR A 277 13.64 16.39 -6.24
CA TYR A 277 13.59 15.85 -7.60
C TYR A 277 14.62 16.48 -8.56
N ASN A 278 14.90 17.77 -8.40
CA ASN A 278 15.84 18.52 -9.25
C ASN A 278 17.26 18.69 -8.65
N GLN A 279 17.53 18.25 -7.42
CA GLN A 279 18.86 18.31 -6.82
C GLN A 279 19.54 16.93 -6.88
N PRO A 280 20.86 16.83 -7.12
CA PRO A 280 21.60 15.58 -7.08
C PRO A 280 21.38 14.72 -5.82
N ILE A 281 21.16 15.35 -4.65
CA ILE A 281 21.04 14.65 -3.36
C ILE A 281 19.78 15.14 -2.60
N GLY A 282 18.87 14.20 -2.29
CA GLY A 282 17.86 14.37 -1.24
C GLY A 282 18.45 14.04 0.14
N ARG A 283 18.07 14.80 1.20
CA ARG A 283 18.49 14.51 2.59
C ARG A 283 17.38 14.77 3.60
N TRP A 284 17.43 14.08 4.73
CA TRP A 284 16.73 14.49 5.95
C TRP A 284 17.28 15.84 6.43
N TRP A 285 16.39 16.76 6.77
CA TRP A 285 16.71 18.18 6.85
C TRP A 285 16.37 18.79 8.22
N VAL A 286 16.98 19.94 8.51
CA VAL A 286 16.63 20.79 9.65
C VAL A 286 16.22 22.15 9.10
N GLY A 287 14.93 22.48 9.22
CA GLY A 287 14.36 23.65 8.56
C GLY A 287 12.95 23.99 9.01
N SER A 288 12.39 25.05 8.46
CA SER A 288 11.03 25.52 8.74
C SER A 288 9.96 24.61 8.13
N SER A 289 8.90 24.34 8.89
CA SER A 289 7.79 23.47 8.46
C SER A 289 6.46 24.22 8.44
N THR A 290 5.57 24.00 9.41
CA THR A 290 4.22 24.60 9.42
C THR A 290 4.18 26.12 9.63
N SER A 291 5.33 26.74 9.93
CA SER A 291 5.57 28.19 9.93
C SER A 291 7.08 28.47 9.90
N CYS A 292 7.49 29.72 9.65
CA CYS A 292 8.91 30.11 9.65
C CYS A 292 9.64 29.80 10.97
N ASN A 293 8.92 29.80 12.10
CA ASN A 293 9.46 29.53 13.43
C ASN A 293 9.24 28.07 13.88
N ALA A 294 8.46 27.27 13.14
CA ALA A 294 8.23 25.86 13.45
C ALA A 294 9.34 25.01 12.82
N ILE A 295 10.51 25.00 13.45
CA ILE A 295 11.64 24.20 13.00
C ILE A 295 11.39 22.71 13.20
N GLN A 296 11.54 21.94 12.13
CA GLN A 296 11.51 20.49 12.10
C GLN A 296 12.92 19.97 11.79
N ASP A 297 13.45 19.16 12.69
CA ASP A 297 14.57 18.26 12.45
C ASP A 297 13.99 16.89 12.09
N ASP A 298 14.15 16.50 10.83
CA ASP A 298 13.60 15.25 10.30
C ASP A 298 14.27 14.04 10.96
N ALA A 299 15.59 14.06 11.11
CA ALA A 299 16.36 12.94 11.63
C ALA A 299 16.07 12.68 13.11
N VAL A 300 15.95 13.74 13.93
CA VAL A 300 15.55 13.63 15.33
C VAL A 300 14.12 13.10 15.45
N LYS A 301 13.18 13.53 14.60
CA LYS A 301 11.81 13.00 14.60
C LYS A 301 11.75 11.52 14.21
N ILE A 302 12.45 11.13 13.14
CA ILE A 302 12.55 9.72 12.73
C ILE A 302 13.13 8.88 13.86
N ALA A 303 14.31 9.26 14.37
CA ALA A 303 14.98 8.55 15.46
C ALA A 303 14.19 8.55 16.78
N ALA A 304 13.30 9.52 17.01
CA ALA A 304 12.38 9.51 18.16
C ALA A 304 11.20 8.55 17.97
N LYS A 305 10.71 8.38 16.74
CA LYS A 305 9.62 7.46 16.39
C LYS A 305 10.07 6.01 16.47
N VAL A 306 11.25 5.68 15.94
CA VAL A 306 11.70 4.29 15.72
C VAL A 306 12.52 3.67 16.87
N LYS A 307 12.09 3.95 18.11
CA LYS A 307 12.68 3.42 19.35
C LYS A 307 12.07 2.08 19.78
#